data_AF-A0A8I6RAM8-F1
#
_entry.id   AF-A0A8I6RAM8-F1
#
_cell.length_a   1.000
_cell.length_b   1.000
_cell.length_c   1.000
_cell.angle_alpha   90.00
_cell.angle_beta   90.00
_cell.angle_gamma   90.00
#
_symmetry.space_group_name_H-M   'P 1'
#
loop_
_entity.id
_entity.type
_entity.pdbx_description
1 polymer ?
#
loop_
_entity_poly.entity_id
_entity_poly.type
_entity_poly.pdbx_seq_one_letter_code
_entity_poly.pdbx_strand_id
1 'polypeptide(L)'
;MATTTNGNGNLVDEFEEAFQSCLSVLTKEQALAAMENDEIRVEVDHSVLRFIDLARQMEAFFLQKRFLLSALKPELIVKEDISDLKNELIRKEELLKRHHEKIAIWQNLLSDLQGWAKTHPQGPATPSGMNGVPPSGTPPQAAMMQQQIQQQQQQQIQQQMQMQQQMQQQMQQQQVNAGMGPGMAPGMMMGPGVGMLHGPLAYLEKTTSNIGVGEGRR
;
A
#
# COMPACT_ATOMS: atom_id res chain seq x y z
N MET A 1 31.28 -5.02 -22.47
CA MET A 1 32.63 -4.56 -22.08
C MET A 1 32.60 -4.37 -20.57
N ALA A 2 33.43 -5.11 -19.84
CA ALA A 2 33.60 -4.92 -18.39
C ALA A 2 34.75 -3.93 -18.21
N THR A 3 34.44 -2.71 -17.77
CA THR A 3 35.47 -1.78 -17.32
C THR A 3 35.92 -2.21 -15.93
N THR A 4 37.12 -2.74 -15.88
CA THR A 4 37.91 -3.03 -14.68
C THR A 4 38.00 -1.77 -13.82
N THR A 5 37.47 -1.84 -12.60
CA THR A 5 37.76 -0.88 -11.53
C THR A 5 39.23 -1.13 -11.14
N ASN A 6 40.12 -0.30 -11.69
CA ASN A 6 41.50 -0.16 -11.27
C ASN A 6 41.54 1.07 -10.35
N GLY A 7 41.22 0.84 -9.09
CA GLY A 7 41.38 1.79 -7.98
C GLY A 7 41.47 0.96 -6.72
N ASN A 8 42.61 1.00 -6.04
CA ASN A 8 42.90 0.20 -4.83
C ASN A 8 42.09 0.66 -3.60
N GLY A 9 41.06 1.50 -3.75
CA GLY A 9 40.18 1.99 -2.70
C GLY A 9 38.82 1.31 -2.72
N ASN A 10 38.16 1.25 -1.57
CA ASN A 10 36.77 0.87 -1.47
C ASN A 10 35.90 1.98 -2.09
N LEU A 11 35.03 1.66 -3.05
CA LEU A 11 34.19 2.62 -3.76
C LEU A 11 33.33 3.48 -2.80
N VAL A 12 32.93 2.91 -1.66
CA VAL A 12 32.18 3.63 -0.63
C VAL A 12 33.06 4.68 0.06
N ASP A 13 34.32 4.36 0.35
CA ASP A 13 35.26 5.28 0.98
C ASP A 13 35.59 6.44 0.02
N GLU A 14 35.78 6.16 -1.26
CA GLU A 14 36.01 7.19 -2.28
C GLU A 14 34.81 8.12 -2.47
N PHE A 15 33.59 7.57 -2.42
CA PHE A 15 32.35 8.35 -2.46
C PHE A 15 32.19 9.23 -1.21
N GLU A 16 32.48 8.68 -0.03
CA GLU A 16 32.46 9.44 1.23
C GLU A 16 33.47 10.58 1.20
N GLU A 17 34.70 10.33 0.73
CA GLU A 17 35.72 11.35 0.58
C GLU A 17 35.29 12.46 -0.40
N ALA A 18 34.68 12.10 -1.54
CA ALA A 18 34.17 13.08 -2.50
C ALA A 18 33.01 13.91 -1.90
N PHE A 19 32.13 13.29 -1.11
CA PHE A 19 31.08 14.01 -0.38
C PHE A 19 31.65 15.01 0.62
N GLN A 20 32.66 14.59 1.40
CA GLN A 20 33.37 15.45 2.33
C GLN A 20 34.09 16.60 1.61
N SER A 21 34.66 16.33 0.43
CA SER A 21 35.29 17.36 -0.41
C SER A 21 34.27 18.44 -0.82
N CYS A 22 33.08 18.06 -1.30
CA CYS A 22 32.01 19.02 -1.60
C CYS A 22 31.61 19.88 -0.39
N LEU A 23 31.50 19.27 0.79
CA LEU A 23 31.17 19.99 2.03
C LEU A 23 32.30 20.91 2.49
N SER A 24 33.55 20.54 2.24
CA SER A 24 34.72 21.31 2.70
C SER A 24 34.77 22.71 2.07
N VAL A 25 34.32 22.84 0.82
CA VAL A 25 34.22 24.12 0.11
C VAL A 25 33.11 25.02 0.67
N LEU A 26 32.16 24.48 1.44
CA LEU A 26 31.11 25.26 2.09
C LEU A 26 31.43 25.61 3.55
N THR A 27 32.36 24.89 4.17
CA THR A 27 32.55 24.91 5.63
C THR A 27 33.92 25.43 6.07
N LYS A 28 34.93 25.42 5.19
CA LYS A 28 36.28 25.93 5.49
C LYS A 28 36.47 27.36 4.97
N GLU A 29 35.63 28.27 5.46
CA GLU A 29 35.60 29.69 5.08
C GLU A 29 36.98 30.39 5.21
N GLN A 30 37.81 29.94 6.16
CA GLN A 30 39.14 30.51 6.41
C GLN A 30 40.20 30.11 5.38
N ALA A 31 40.06 28.95 4.72
CA ALA A 31 40.93 28.55 3.61
C ALA A 31 40.53 29.25 2.31
N LEU A 32 39.23 29.46 2.11
CA LEU A 32 38.66 30.14 0.94
C LEU A 32 38.98 31.63 0.91
N ALA A 33 39.07 32.29 2.08
CA ALA A 33 39.42 33.70 2.17
C ALA A 33 40.81 34.04 1.62
N ALA A 34 41.70 33.05 1.45
CA ALA A 34 43.02 33.21 0.86
C ALA A 34 43.08 32.85 -0.64
N MET A 35 42.01 32.27 -1.20
CA MET A 35 41.94 31.79 -2.59
C MET A 35 41.24 32.80 -3.50
N GLU A 36 41.59 32.77 -4.79
CA GLU A 36 40.91 33.59 -5.79
C GLU A 36 39.52 33.02 -6.13
N ASN A 37 38.55 33.89 -6.46
CA ASN A 37 37.18 33.47 -6.78
C ASN A 37 37.12 32.45 -7.94
N ASP A 38 37.99 32.58 -8.95
CA ASP A 38 38.04 31.65 -10.07
C ASP A 38 38.60 30.28 -9.64
N GLU A 39 39.56 30.26 -8.72
CA GLU A 39 40.12 29.03 -8.16
C GLU A 39 39.08 28.27 -7.33
N ILE A 40 38.34 28.99 -6.48
CA ILE A 40 37.23 28.45 -5.70
C ILE A 40 36.18 27.85 -6.64
N ARG A 41 35.83 28.55 -7.73
CA ARG A 41 34.83 28.08 -8.69
C ARG A 41 35.27 26.78 -9.37
N VAL A 42 36.54 26.70 -9.79
CA VAL A 42 37.09 25.48 -10.39
C VAL A 42 37.09 24.32 -9.39
N GLU A 43 37.41 24.56 -8.12
CA GLU A 43 37.40 23.53 -7.07
C GLU A 43 35.98 23.03 -6.76
N VAL A 44 34.98 23.93 -6.71
CA VAL A 44 33.56 23.56 -6.59
C VAL A 44 33.16 22.67 -7.76
N ASP A 45 33.41 23.10 -9.00
CA ASP A 45 33.01 22.35 -10.18
C ASP A 45 33.70 20.98 -10.21
N HIS A 46 34.99 20.90 -9.86
CA HIS A 46 35.73 19.65 -9.79
C HIS A 46 35.18 18.70 -8.72
N SER A 47 34.97 19.18 -7.50
CA SER A 47 34.47 18.35 -6.38
C SER A 47 33.07 17.80 -6.67
N VAL A 48 32.18 18.64 -7.21
CA VAL A 48 30.81 18.25 -7.58
C VAL A 48 30.81 17.22 -8.71
N LEU A 49 31.59 17.43 -9.76
CA LEU A 49 31.68 16.46 -10.87
C LEU A 49 32.21 15.11 -10.41
N ARG A 50 33.28 15.11 -9.59
CA ARG A 50 33.85 13.90 -9.00
C ARG A 50 32.82 13.15 -8.14
N PHE A 51 32.09 13.88 -7.29
CA PHE A 51 31.04 13.28 -6.46
C PHE A 51 29.92 12.66 -7.30
N ILE A 52 29.45 13.34 -8.35
CA ILE A 52 28.42 12.82 -9.25
C ILE A 52 28.89 11.54 -9.96
N ASP A 53 30.14 11.51 -10.42
CA ASP A 53 30.69 10.33 -11.09
C ASP A 53 30.81 9.13 -10.15
N LEU A 54 31.22 9.36 -8.89
CA LEU A 54 31.26 8.30 -7.88
C LEU A 54 29.86 7.86 -7.45
N ALA A 55 28.90 8.78 -7.36
CA ALA A 55 27.49 8.45 -7.10
C ALA A 55 26.94 7.49 -8.16
N ARG A 56 27.20 7.79 -9.43
CA ARG A 56 26.79 6.94 -10.57
C ARG A 56 27.49 5.59 -10.54
N GLN A 57 28.77 5.55 -10.17
CA GLN A 57 29.50 4.29 -10.00
C GLN A 57 28.92 3.44 -8.85
N MET A 58 28.57 4.06 -7.72
CA MET A 58 27.89 3.37 -6.61
C MET A 58 26.54 2.81 -7.04
N GLU A 59 25.72 3.61 -7.72
CA GLU A 59 24.43 3.16 -8.25
C GLU A 59 24.61 1.96 -9.19
N ALA A 60 25.52 2.06 -10.16
CA ALA A 60 25.81 0.99 -11.10
C ALA A 60 26.30 -0.28 -10.39
N PHE A 61 27.18 -0.14 -9.40
CA PHE A 61 27.67 -1.25 -8.59
C PHE A 61 26.53 -1.98 -7.87
N PHE A 62 25.67 -1.26 -7.15
CA PHE A 62 24.56 -1.88 -6.42
C PHE A 62 23.49 -2.45 -7.34
N LEU A 63 23.19 -1.80 -8.47
CA LEU A 63 22.29 -2.35 -9.47
C LEU A 63 22.81 -3.66 -10.05
N GLN A 64 24.11 -3.73 -10.37
CA GLN A 64 24.73 -4.96 -10.85
C GLN A 64 24.68 -6.07 -9.80
N LYS A 65 24.98 -5.75 -8.54
CA LYS A 65 24.88 -6.73 -7.43
C LYS A 65 23.45 -7.21 -7.25
N ARG A 66 22.46 -6.32 -7.29
CA ARG A 66 21.03 -6.65 -7.18
C ARG A 66 20.56 -7.54 -8.33
N PHE A 67 20.95 -7.22 -9.56
CA PHE A 67 20.66 -8.05 -10.73
C PHE A 67 21.28 -9.46 -10.60
N LEU A 68 22.53 -9.54 -10.11
CA LEU A 68 23.18 -10.82 -9.90
C LEU A 68 22.48 -11.64 -8.81
N LEU A 69 22.05 -10.99 -7.72
CA LEU A 69 21.29 -11.65 -6.65
C LEU A 69 19.93 -12.16 -7.12
N SER A 70 19.20 -11.40 -7.94
CA SER A 70 17.92 -11.87 -8.47
C SER A 70 18.07 -13.08 -9.39
N ALA A 71 19.16 -13.14 -10.17
CA ALA A 71 19.43 -14.27 -11.05
C ALA A 71 19.98 -15.50 -10.30
N LEU A 72 20.88 -15.31 -9.34
CA LEU A 72 21.63 -16.40 -8.70
C LEU A 72 21.11 -16.83 -7.33
N LYS A 73 20.35 -15.97 -6.64
CA LYS A 73 19.85 -16.21 -5.28
C LYS A 73 18.43 -15.66 -5.09
N PRO A 74 17.46 -16.00 -5.95
CA PRO A 74 16.08 -15.51 -5.83
C PRO A 74 15.44 -15.88 -4.48
N GLU A 75 15.89 -16.96 -3.83
CA GLU A 75 15.41 -17.39 -2.51
C GLU A 75 15.75 -16.39 -1.41
N LEU A 76 16.85 -15.64 -1.53
CA LEU A 76 17.19 -14.60 -0.56
C LEU A 76 16.21 -13.44 -0.62
N ILE A 77 15.81 -13.03 -1.84
CA ILE A 77 14.81 -11.98 -2.04
C ILE A 77 13.48 -12.39 -1.42
N VAL A 78 13.01 -13.61 -1.76
CA VAL A 78 11.77 -14.15 -1.19
C VAL A 78 11.84 -14.24 0.34
N LYS A 79 13.01 -14.59 0.90
CA LYS A 79 13.20 -14.66 2.36
C LYS A 79 13.12 -13.27 3.01
N GLU A 80 13.68 -12.24 2.39
CA GLU A 80 13.56 -10.85 2.83
C GLU A 80 12.09 -10.39 2.79
N ASP A 81 11.40 -10.60 1.68
CA ASP A 81 9.97 -10.28 1.54
C ASP A 81 9.11 -10.99 2.61
N ILE A 82 9.39 -12.28 2.86
CA ILE A 82 8.72 -13.04 3.93
C ILE A 82 8.99 -12.41 5.30
N SER A 83 10.21 -11.93 5.54
CA SER A 83 10.58 -11.28 6.79
C SER A 83 9.79 -9.97 6.99
N ASP A 84 9.71 -9.15 5.94
CA ASP A 84 8.97 -7.89 5.97
C ASP A 84 7.47 -8.11 6.18
N LEU A 85 6.89 -9.10 5.49
CA LEU A 85 5.50 -9.49 5.67
C LEU A 85 5.21 -10.00 7.08
N LYS A 86 6.13 -10.77 7.69
CA LYS A 86 6.01 -11.21 9.09
C LYS A 86 6.03 -10.04 10.06
N ASN A 87 6.93 -9.07 9.86
CA ASN A 87 7.01 -7.88 10.69
C ASN A 87 5.73 -7.04 10.59
N GLU A 88 5.22 -6.84 9.37
CA GLU A 88 3.96 -6.10 9.17
C GLU A 88 2.77 -6.87 9.76
N LEU A 89 2.75 -8.20 9.67
CA LEU A 89 1.72 -9.02 10.32
C LEU A 89 1.70 -8.80 11.83
N ILE A 90 2.85 -8.89 12.50
CA ILE A 90 2.98 -8.64 13.94
C ILE A 90 2.45 -7.24 14.30
N ARG A 91 2.86 -6.22 13.54
CA ARG A 91 2.40 -4.84 13.77
C ARG A 91 0.87 -4.71 13.65
N LYS A 92 0.27 -5.43 12.68
CA LYS A 92 -1.19 -5.47 12.49
C LYS A 92 -1.89 -6.23 13.61
N GLU A 93 -1.34 -7.34 14.08
CA GLU A 93 -1.86 -8.10 15.22
C GLU A 93 -1.89 -7.26 16.50
N GLU A 94 -0.82 -6.51 16.76
CA GLU A 94 -0.78 -5.56 17.89
C GLU A 94 -1.81 -4.44 17.76
N LEU A 95 -1.99 -3.91 16.54
CA LEU A 95 -3.01 -2.89 16.28
C LEU A 95 -4.41 -3.45 16.54
N LEU A 96 -4.71 -4.64 16.02
CA LEU A 96 -5.99 -5.32 16.27
C LEU A 96 -6.20 -5.56 17.75
N LYS A 97 -5.18 -6.03 18.49
CA LYS A 97 -5.27 -6.24 19.93
C LYS A 97 -5.70 -4.97 20.67
N ARG A 98 -5.06 -3.82 20.37
CA ARG A 98 -5.44 -2.52 20.95
C ARG A 98 -6.88 -2.11 20.63
N HIS A 99 -7.38 -2.44 19.43
CA HIS A 99 -8.76 -2.16 19.06
C HIS A 99 -9.75 -3.05 19.84
N HIS A 100 -9.44 -4.35 19.98
CA HIS A 100 -10.26 -5.26 20.78
C HIS A 100 -10.32 -4.83 22.26
N GLU A 101 -9.20 -4.36 22.82
CA GLU A 101 -9.16 -3.80 24.18
C GLU A 101 -10.08 -2.57 24.31
N LYS A 102 -10.05 -1.63 23.36
CA LYS A 102 -10.95 -0.47 23.35
C LYS A 102 -12.42 -0.88 23.23
N ILE A 103 -12.72 -1.85 22.35
CA ILE A 103 -14.08 -2.38 22.18
C ILE A 103 -14.56 -2.99 23.50
N ALA A 104 -13.73 -3.77 24.18
CA ALA A 104 -14.08 -4.36 25.47
C ALA A 104 -14.39 -3.27 26.53
N ILE A 105 -13.59 -2.19 26.58
CA ILE A 105 -13.86 -1.05 27.47
C ILE A 105 -15.21 -0.42 27.15
N TRP A 106 -15.51 -0.15 25.88
CA TRP A 106 -16.78 0.45 25.47
C TRP A 106 -17.97 -0.46 25.74
N GLN A 107 -17.83 -1.77 25.54
CA GLN A 107 -18.86 -2.75 25.86
C GLN A 107 -19.14 -2.77 27.37
N ASN A 108 -18.11 -2.75 28.21
CA ASN A 108 -18.27 -2.67 29.66
C ASN A 108 -18.98 -1.38 30.09
N LEU A 109 -18.57 -0.22 29.55
CA LEU A 109 -19.23 1.07 29.84
C LEU A 109 -20.72 1.05 29.45
N LEU A 110 -21.05 0.51 28.27
CA LEU A 110 -22.44 0.39 27.83
C LEU A 110 -23.25 -0.57 28.71
N SER A 111 -22.63 -1.68 29.15
CA SER A 111 -23.26 -2.63 30.08
C SER A 111 -23.57 -1.97 31.43
N ASP A 112 -22.64 -1.19 31.97
CA ASP A 112 -22.82 -0.46 33.24
C ASP A 112 -23.94 0.58 33.14
N LEU A 113 -24.03 1.30 32.01
CA LEU A 113 -25.13 2.23 31.70
C LEU A 113 -26.50 1.52 31.64
N GLN A 114 -26.57 0.33 31.04
CA GLN A 114 -27.80 -0.47 31.00
C GLN A 114 -28.15 -1.11 32.37
N GLY A 115 -27.15 -1.40 33.19
CA GLY A 115 -27.31 -1.84 34.58
C GLY A 115 -27.87 -0.73 35.48
N TRP A 116 -27.35 0.49 35.35
CA TRP A 116 -27.85 1.68 36.05
C TRP A 116 -29.33 1.96 35.78
N ALA A 117 -29.77 1.79 34.53
CA ALA A 117 -31.18 1.95 34.15
C ALA A 117 -32.13 0.96 34.85
N LYS A 118 -31.61 -0.16 35.38
CA LYS A 118 -32.39 -1.18 36.09
C LYS A 118 -32.37 -1.03 37.62
N THR A 119 -31.47 -0.22 38.18
CA THR A 119 -31.31 -0.05 39.64
C THR A 119 -31.90 1.24 40.19
N HIS A 120 -32.47 2.12 39.37
CA HIS A 120 -33.32 3.20 39.87
C HIS A 120 -34.67 2.63 40.35
N PRO A 121 -35.08 2.84 41.61
CA PRO A 121 -36.41 2.46 42.05
C PRO A 121 -37.44 3.26 41.23
N GLN A 122 -38.41 2.54 40.68
CA GLN A 122 -39.64 3.13 40.15
C GLN A 122 -40.16 4.18 41.14
N GLY A 123 -40.39 5.40 40.65
CA GLY A 123 -41.21 6.39 41.35
C GLY A 123 -42.62 5.85 41.63
N PRO A 124 -43.36 6.48 42.55
CA PRO A 124 -44.51 5.87 43.21
C PRO A 124 -45.60 5.43 42.22
N ALA A 125 -46.04 4.19 42.42
CA ALA A 125 -47.10 3.53 41.70
C ALA A 125 -48.41 4.35 41.73
N THR A 126 -48.99 4.58 40.56
CA THR A 126 -50.42 4.84 40.42
C THR A 126 -51.16 3.51 40.33
N PRO A 127 -52.23 3.26 41.10
CA PRO A 127 -52.94 1.99 41.07
C PRO A 127 -54.02 2.06 40.00
N SER A 128 -53.96 1.18 39.00
CA SER A 128 -55.16 0.77 38.24
C SER A 128 -54.85 -0.42 37.33
N GLY A 129 -55.65 -1.47 37.47
CA GLY A 129 -56.02 -2.33 36.34
C GLY A 129 -55.37 -3.70 36.30
N MET A 130 -56.12 -4.68 36.74
CA MET A 130 -55.90 -6.13 36.63
C MET A 130 -55.73 -6.62 35.18
N ASN A 131 -55.12 -7.82 35.10
CA ASN A 131 -55.19 -8.86 34.07
C ASN A 131 -54.17 -8.85 32.92
N GLY A 132 -53.38 -9.92 32.91
CA GLY A 132 -52.22 -10.10 32.05
C GLY A 132 -52.49 -10.79 30.72
N VAL A 133 -51.58 -10.52 29.79
CA VAL A 133 -51.23 -11.31 28.59
C VAL A 133 -49.77 -10.92 28.26
N PRO A 134 -48.83 -11.85 27.94
CA PRO A 134 -47.49 -11.47 27.51
C PRO A 134 -47.50 -10.95 26.06
N PRO A 135 -46.63 -10.01 25.67
CA PRO A 135 -46.62 -9.47 24.31
C PRO A 135 -45.78 -10.39 23.38
N SER A 136 -46.45 -11.06 22.44
CA SER A 136 -45.83 -11.43 21.16
C SER A 136 -46.07 -10.26 20.20
N GLY A 137 -45.00 -9.58 19.81
CA GLY A 137 -45.09 -8.40 18.96
C GLY A 137 -43.71 -7.92 18.54
N THR A 138 -43.07 -8.66 17.63
CA THR A 138 -41.96 -8.11 16.85
C THR A 138 -42.53 -7.11 15.83
N PRO A 139 -41.94 -5.91 15.66
CA PRO A 139 -42.44 -4.96 14.67
C PRO A 139 -42.19 -5.47 13.23
N PRO A 140 -43.12 -5.30 12.27
CA PRO A 140 -43.05 -5.92 10.93
C PRO A 140 -41.98 -5.32 10.00
N GLN A 141 -41.27 -4.28 10.45
CA GLN A 141 -40.47 -3.42 9.58
C GLN A 141 -39.12 -4.05 9.19
N ALA A 142 -38.60 -4.97 10.00
CA ALA A 142 -37.34 -5.68 9.70
C ALA A 142 -37.52 -6.77 8.62
N ALA A 143 -38.70 -7.38 8.51
CA ALA A 143 -38.95 -8.46 7.56
C ALA A 143 -39.01 -7.97 6.10
N MET A 144 -39.56 -6.77 5.85
CA MET A 144 -39.61 -6.20 4.50
C MET A 144 -38.22 -5.83 3.97
N MET A 145 -37.33 -5.30 4.82
CA MET A 145 -35.99 -4.90 4.40
C MET A 145 -35.11 -6.11 4.06
N GLN A 146 -35.25 -7.21 4.80
CA GLN A 146 -34.53 -8.45 4.53
C GLN A 146 -34.99 -9.09 3.21
N GLN A 147 -36.28 -9.01 2.87
CA GLN A 147 -36.80 -9.52 1.60
C GLN A 147 -36.32 -8.68 0.40
N GLN A 148 -36.16 -7.37 0.55
CA GLN A 148 -35.66 -6.50 -0.52
C GLN A 148 -34.17 -6.73 -0.83
N ILE A 149 -33.35 -6.95 0.20
CA ILE A 149 -31.92 -7.28 0.03
C ILE A 149 -31.73 -8.63 -0.68
N GLN A 150 -32.57 -9.62 -0.34
CA GLN A 150 -32.47 -10.93 -0.97
C GLN A 150 -32.86 -10.90 -2.46
N GLN A 151 -33.83 -10.07 -2.83
CA GLN A 151 -34.22 -9.91 -4.24
C GLN A 151 -33.16 -9.16 -5.06
N GLN A 152 -32.47 -8.17 -4.46
CA GLN A 152 -31.40 -7.44 -5.14
C GLN A 152 -30.14 -8.31 -5.36
N GLN A 153 -29.82 -9.19 -4.40
CA GLN A 153 -28.68 -10.11 -4.53
C GLN A 153 -28.91 -11.15 -5.66
N GLN A 154 -30.15 -11.59 -5.86
CA GLN A 154 -30.48 -12.57 -6.90
C GLN A 154 -30.35 -11.98 -8.32
N GLN A 155 -30.70 -10.70 -8.51
CA GLN A 155 -30.46 -10.01 -9.80
C GLN A 155 -28.97 -9.87 -10.13
N GLN A 156 -28.12 -9.62 -9.13
CA GLN A 156 -26.69 -9.43 -9.36
C GLN A 156 -26.01 -10.76 -9.76
N ILE A 157 -26.42 -11.89 -9.18
CA ILE A 157 -25.95 -13.22 -9.57
C ILE A 157 -26.34 -13.58 -11.00
N GLN A 158 -27.58 -13.24 -11.41
CA GLN A 158 -28.04 -13.53 -12.76
C GLN A 158 -27.24 -12.74 -13.82
N GLN A 159 -26.88 -11.49 -13.51
CA GLN A 159 -26.05 -10.67 -14.39
C GLN A 159 -24.60 -11.18 -14.48
N GLN A 160 -24.04 -11.67 -13.37
CA GLN A 160 -22.70 -12.25 -13.36
C GLN A 160 -22.63 -13.57 -14.15
N MET A 161 -23.66 -14.41 -14.07
CA MET A 161 -23.74 -15.67 -14.83
C MET A 161 -23.80 -15.41 -16.35
N GLN A 162 -24.53 -14.38 -16.79
CA GLN A 162 -24.63 -14.04 -18.20
C GLN A 162 -23.28 -13.55 -18.76
N MET A 163 -22.51 -12.80 -17.98
CA MET A 163 -21.17 -12.35 -18.39
C MET A 163 -20.18 -13.53 -18.50
N GLN A 164 -20.23 -14.48 -17.55
CA GLN A 164 -19.36 -15.65 -17.59
C GLN A 164 -19.65 -16.55 -18.81
N GLN A 165 -20.92 -16.67 -19.20
CA GLN A 165 -21.29 -17.42 -20.40
C GLN A 165 -20.78 -16.77 -21.69
N GLN A 166 -20.80 -15.43 -21.77
CA GLN A 166 -20.28 -14.71 -22.94
C GLN A 166 -18.75 -14.85 -23.07
N MET A 167 -18.01 -14.85 -21.96
CA MET A 167 -16.55 -15.07 -21.97
C MET A 167 -16.19 -16.48 -22.47
N GLN A 168 -16.94 -17.50 -22.03
CA GLN A 168 -16.66 -18.87 -22.43
C GLN A 168 -16.90 -19.09 -23.94
N GLN A 169 -17.89 -18.40 -24.52
CA GLN A 169 -18.15 -18.43 -25.96
C GLN A 169 -17.03 -17.76 -26.78
N GLN A 170 -16.43 -16.69 -26.26
CA GLN A 170 -15.32 -16.00 -26.94
C GLN A 170 -14.02 -16.81 -26.91
N MET A 171 -13.74 -17.52 -25.81
CA MET A 171 -12.56 -18.40 -25.72
C MET A 171 -12.66 -19.58 -26.69
N GLN A 172 -13.85 -20.17 -26.82
CA GLN A 172 -14.05 -21.31 -27.70
C GLN A 172 -13.87 -20.93 -29.18
N GLN A 173 -14.18 -19.68 -29.57
CA GLN A 173 -14.01 -19.21 -30.94
C GLN A 173 -12.53 -18.93 -31.30
N GLN A 174 -11.69 -18.56 -30.33
CA GLN A 174 -10.27 -18.30 -30.57
C GLN A 174 -9.43 -19.60 -30.67
N GLN A 175 -9.92 -20.70 -30.09
CA GLN A 175 -9.23 -21.99 -30.13
C GLN A 175 -9.45 -22.77 -31.45
N VAL A 176 -10.51 -22.47 -32.22
CA VAL A 176 -10.75 -23.13 -33.53
C VAL A 176 -9.86 -22.54 -34.64
N ASN A 177 -9.26 -21.37 -34.45
CA ASN A 177 -8.47 -20.70 -35.49
C ASN A 177 -6.94 -20.71 -35.27
N ALA A 178 -6.46 -21.31 -34.17
CA ALA A 178 -5.03 -21.33 -33.80
C ALA A 178 -4.30 -22.64 -34.19
N GLY A 179 -4.89 -23.44 -35.09
CA GLY A 179 -4.35 -24.72 -35.51
C GLY A 179 -3.75 -24.71 -36.91
N MET A 180 -2.78 -23.84 -37.21
CA MET A 180 -1.77 -24.03 -38.29
C MET A 180 -0.83 -22.82 -38.40
N GLY A 181 0.48 -23.05 -38.18
CA GLY A 181 1.54 -22.20 -38.74
C GLY A 181 2.60 -21.71 -37.74
N PRO A 182 3.87 -22.15 -37.82
CA PRO A 182 4.98 -21.56 -37.10
C PRO A 182 5.60 -20.41 -37.92
N GLY A 183 5.81 -19.24 -37.33
CA GLY A 183 6.54 -18.18 -38.03
C GLY A 183 6.61 -16.83 -37.32
N MET A 184 7.83 -16.49 -36.89
CA MET A 184 8.40 -15.13 -36.88
C MET A 184 7.72 -14.02 -36.06
N ALA A 185 8.40 -13.58 -34.99
CA ALA A 185 8.49 -12.17 -34.61
C ALA A 185 9.21 -11.37 -35.74
N PRO A 186 9.20 -10.01 -35.86
CA PRO A 186 9.23 -9.02 -34.76
C PRO A 186 8.57 -7.61 -35.00
N GLY A 187 8.44 -6.82 -33.93
CA GLY A 187 8.75 -5.37 -33.97
C GLY A 187 7.64 -4.32 -33.80
N MET A 188 8.00 -3.28 -33.02
CA MET A 188 7.65 -1.84 -33.12
C MET A 188 6.39 -1.25 -32.43
N MET A 189 6.70 -0.35 -31.48
CA MET A 189 6.09 0.97 -31.15
C MET A 189 4.65 1.11 -30.63
N MET A 190 4.51 1.70 -29.43
CA MET A 190 3.99 3.08 -29.20
C MET A 190 3.92 3.40 -27.70
N GLY A 191 4.20 4.66 -27.37
CA GLY A 191 4.21 5.22 -26.02
C GLY A 191 2.82 5.60 -25.47
N PRO A 192 2.74 6.63 -24.59
CA PRO A 192 2.10 6.52 -23.29
C PRO A 192 0.63 6.92 -23.31
N GLY A 193 -0.24 6.08 -22.77
CA GLY A 193 -1.69 6.31 -22.72
C GLY A 193 -2.27 5.85 -21.39
N VAL A 194 -2.58 6.83 -20.54
CA VAL A 194 -3.48 6.72 -19.39
C VAL A 194 -4.81 6.16 -19.90
N GLY A 195 -5.15 4.93 -19.51
CA GLY A 195 -6.29 4.21 -20.05
C GLY A 195 -6.98 3.36 -19.00
N MET A 196 -7.78 4.03 -18.16
CA MET A 196 -9.04 3.54 -17.60
C MET A 196 -9.06 2.07 -17.15
N LEU A 197 -8.79 1.84 -15.86
CA LEU A 197 -9.21 0.66 -15.12
C LEU A 197 -10.76 0.60 -15.10
N HIS A 198 -11.38 0.18 -16.20
CA HIS A 198 -12.80 -0.11 -16.27
C HIS A 198 -13.01 -1.58 -15.89
N GLY A 199 -12.83 -1.87 -14.60
CA GLY A 199 -13.08 -3.17 -14.01
C GLY A 199 -13.62 -3.01 -12.60
N PRO A 200 -14.19 -4.08 -12.01
CA PRO A 200 -14.77 -4.06 -10.65
C PRO A 200 -13.82 -3.55 -9.55
N LEU A 201 -12.52 -3.42 -9.83
CA LEU A 201 -11.51 -2.78 -8.98
C LEU A 201 -11.67 -1.24 -8.85
N ALA A 202 -12.34 -0.56 -9.78
CA ALA A 202 -12.56 0.89 -9.71
C ALA A 202 -13.41 1.32 -8.50
N TYR A 203 -14.24 0.41 -7.97
CA TYR A 203 -14.99 0.67 -6.75
C TYR A 203 -14.12 0.64 -5.50
N LEU A 204 -13.00 -0.10 -5.49
CA LEU A 204 -12.09 -0.17 -4.35
C LEU A 204 -11.28 1.12 -4.18
N GLU A 205 -10.91 1.81 -5.27
CA GLU A 205 -10.21 3.10 -5.19
C GLU A 205 -11.10 4.23 -4.62
N LYS A 206 -12.42 4.20 -4.86
CA LYS A 206 -13.34 5.20 -4.30
C LYS A 206 -13.53 5.07 -2.79
N THR A 207 -13.44 3.86 -2.24
CA THR A 207 -13.66 3.63 -0.80
C THR A 207 -12.40 3.85 0.03
N THR A 208 -11.20 3.74 -0.56
CA THR A 208 -9.92 3.96 0.15
C THR A 208 -9.53 5.44 0.22
N SER A 209 -10.04 6.29 -0.68
CA SER A 209 -9.64 7.71 -0.74
C SER A 209 -10.18 8.59 0.42
N ASN A 210 -11.06 8.06 1.30
CA ASN A 210 -11.65 8.83 2.41
C ASN A 210 -11.14 8.45 3.81
N ILE A 211 -10.19 7.51 3.91
CA ILE A 211 -9.57 7.13 5.19
C ILE A 211 -8.12 7.67 5.17
N GLY A 212 -7.90 8.93 5.56
CA GLY A 212 -6.53 9.40 5.78
C GLY A 212 -6.21 10.88 5.78
N VAL A 213 -7.16 11.80 5.59
CA VAL A 213 -6.85 13.25 5.60
C VAL A 213 -7.82 13.97 6.54
N GLY A 214 -7.48 14.04 7.83
CA GLY A 214 -8.33 14.73 8.79
C GLY A 214 -7.91 14.66 10.24
N GLU A 215 -6.62 14.73 10.57
CA GLU A 215 -6.23 14.99 11.97
C GLU A 215 -4.96 15.84 12.01
N GLY A 216 -5.16 17.15 12.15
CA GLY A 216 -4.09 18.13 12.13
C GLY A 216 -4.57 19.58 12.07
N ARG A 217 -5.47 19.97 12.98
CA ARG A 217 -5.66 21.35 13.47
C ARG A 217 -6.74 21.41 14.54
N ARG A 218 -6.32 21.40 15.80
CA ARG A 218 -6.77 22.29 16.88
C ARG A 218 -5.93 22.04 18.12
#